data_AF-A0A519VZ22-F1
#
_entry.id   AF-A0A519VZ22-F1
#
_cell.length_a   1.000
_cell.length_b   1.000
_cell.length_c   1.000
_cell.angle_alpha   90.00
_cell.angle_beta   90.00
_cell.angle_gamma   90.00
#
_symmetry.space_group_name_H-M   'P 1'
#
loop_
_entity.id
_entity.type
_entity.pdbx_description
1 polymer ?
#
loop_
_entity_poly.entity_id
_entity_poly.type
_entity_poly.pdbx_seq_one_letter_code
_entity_poly.pdbx_strand_id
1 'polypeptide(L)'
;NYVIPLVLTKVTGADSILKGIPVVANPSRVNALHWATRPKDYILYGVKFVNPWHGNYLRKGLDQITQSNGTVSSNLRHTPYVENNELVSMTTSSLKTASLPLSIKNSAGTTVPFTLLLNFGDDNSCTLTSTTANIEVAGNGKFVSNGEKNSIGGSNRNAIYLDYTINFKNLNVKYATKDTLIVRDRGIKAEYFDVVN
;
A
#
# COMPACT_ATOMS: atom_id res chain seq x y z
N ASN A 1 2.41 -14.97 6.99
CA ASN A 1 2.73 -13.96 8.03
C ASN A 1 3.69 -14.58 9.03
N TYR A 2 4.60 -13.77 9.59
CA TYR A 2 5.62 -14.24 10.53
C TYR A 2 5.36 -13.65 11.92
N VAL A 3 5.57 -14.47 12.95
CA VAL A 3 5.47 -14.09 14.36
C VAL A 3 6.74 -14.55 15.06
N ILE A 4 7.35 -13.67 15.85
CA ILE A 4 8.49 -14.00 16.72
C ILE A 4 7.96 -14.23 18.13
N PRO A 5 7.92 -15.48 18.62
CA PRO A 5 7.54 -15.77 20.00
C PRO A 5 8.76 -15.66 20.93
N LEU A 6 8.63 -14.88 22.00
CA LEU A 6 9.64 -14.77 23.05
C LEU A 6 9.06 -15.23 24.39
N VAL A 7 9.84 -15.97 25.16
CA VAL A 7 9.47 -16.46 26.49
C VAL A 7 10.62 -16.20 27.47
N LEU A 8 10.30 -15.61 28.62
CA LEU A 8 11.21 -15.42 29.73
C LEU A 8 11.40 -16.75 30.47
N THR A 9 12.63 -17.24 30.50
CA THR A 9 12.95 -18.55 31.11
C THR A 9 13.54 -18.42 32.52
N LYS A 10 14.30 -17.36 32.79
CA LYS A 10 14.97 -17.09 34.06
C LYS A 10 15.06 -15.59 34.33
N VAL A 11 15.03 -15.21 35.60
CA VAL A 11 15.36 -13.87 36.10
C VAL A 11 16.46 -13.99 37.17
N THR A 12 17.36 -13.02 37.23
CA THR A 12 18.41 -12.91 38.26
C THR A 12 18.24 -11.55 38.94
N GLY A 13 18.33 -11.51 40.27
CA GLY A 13 18.14 -10.25 41.04
C GLY A 13 16.68 -9.89 41.31
N ALA A 14 15.74 -10.82 41.10
CA ALA A 14 14.33 -10.72 41.49
C ALA A 14 13.81 -12.11 41.88
N ASP A 15 12.66 -12.16 42.58
CA ASP A 15 12.12 -13.41 43.13
C ASP A 15 11.60 -14.37 42.05
N SER A 16 10.80 -13.87 41.10
CA SER A 16 10.18 -14.73 40.08
C SER A 16 9.71 -13.97 38.84
N ILE A 17 9.46 -14.74 37.77
CA ILE A 17 8.76 -14.28 36.57
C ILE A 17 7.26 -14.55 36.76
N LEU A 18 6.39 -13.63 36.29
CA LEU A 18 4.94 -13.81 36.32
C LEU A 18 4.47 -14.85 35.28
N LYS A 19 4.59 -16.13 35.64
CA LYS A 19 4.21 -17.29 34.81
C LYS A 19 2.71 -17.63 34.83
N GLY A 20 1.90 -16.83 35.53
CA GLY A 20 0.45 -17.05 35.65
C GLY A 20 0.08 -18.21 36.58
N ILE A 21 -1.22 -18.40 36.78
CA ILE A 21 -1.80 -19.50 37.58
C ILE A 21 -2.72 -20.31 36.65
N PRO A 22 -2.36 -21.54 36.28
CA PRO A 22 -3.15 -22.34 35.36
C PRO A 22 -4.36 -22.97 36.05
N VAL A 23 -5.44 -23.18 35.28
CA VAL A 23 -6.65 -23.92 35.71
C VAL A 23 -6.81 -25.27 35.03
N VAL A 24 -5.85 -25.65 34.17
CA VAL A 24 -5.80 -26.93 33.45
C VAL A 24 -4.38 -27.51 33.54
N ALA A 25 -4.25 -28.83 33.37
CA ALA A 25 -2.97 -29.53 33.50
C ALA A 25 -1.92 -29.12 32.45
N ASN A 26 -2.34 -28.83 31.21
CA ASN A 26 -1.46 -28.42 30.09
C ASN A 26 -1.91 -27.07 29.54
N PRO A 27 -1.58 -25.95 30.21
CA PRO A 27 -2.07 -24.64 29.84
C PRO A 27 -1.35 -24.10 28.58
N SER A 28 -2.11 -23.55 27.63
CA SER A 28 -1.55 -22.82 26.49
C SER A 28 -1.42 -21.36 26.88
N ARG A 29 -0.24 -20.77 26.72
CA ARG A 29 0.02 -19.35 27.08
C ARG A 29 -0.90 -18.36 26.39
N VAL A 30 -1.30 -18.67 25.15
CA VAL A 30 -2.15 -17.83 24.31
C VAL A 30 -3.64 -18.04 24.55
N ASN A 31 -4.04 -19.13 25.21
CA ASN A 31 -5.44 -19.37 25.53
C ASN A 31 -5.79 -18.79 26.89
N ALA A 32 -6.50 -17.66 26.90
CA ALA A 32 -6.93 -17.00 28.12
C ALA A 32 -7.74 -17.89 29.08
N LEU A 33 -8.49 -18.87 28.57
CA LEU A 33 -9.33 -19.76 29.39
C LEU A 33 -8.52 -20.78 30.21
N HIS A 34 -7.24 -20.98 29.89
CA HIS A 34 -6.38 -21.92 30.61
C HIS A 34 -5.81 -21.31 31.91
N TRP A 35 -6.12 -20.05 32.24
CA TRP A 35 -5.48 -19.31 33.32
C TRP A 35 -6.47 -18.55 34.22
N ALA A 36 -6.36 -18.74 35.53
CA ALA A 36 -7.01 -17.88 36.52
C ALA A 36 -6.32 -16.50 36.59
N THR A 37 -4.99 -16.49 36.47
CA THR A 37 -4.18 -15.28 36.30
C THR A 37 -3.29 -15.47 35.07
N ARG A 38 -3.43 -14.57 34.08
CA ARG A 38 -2.71 -14.71 32.80
C ARG A 38 -1.19 -14.58 32.99
N PRO A 39 -0.39 -15.42 32.32
CA PRO A 39 1.05 -15.25 32.27
C PRO A 39 1.42 -13.95 31.57
N LYS A 40 2.47 -13.28 32.06
CA LYS A 40 3.18 -12.19 31.37
C LYS A 40 4.65 -12.58 31.13
N ASP A 41 4.93 -13.88 31.05
CA ASP A 41 6.24 -14.44 30.78
C ASP A 41 6.56 -14.56 29.29
N TYR A 42 5.66 -14.11 28.41
CA TYR A 42 5.82 -14.23 26.97
C TYR A 42 5.31 -12.99 26.22
N ILE A 43 5.81 -12.82 25.00
CA ILE A 43 5.30 -11.85 24.04
C ILE A 43 5.38 -12.42 22.62
N LEU A 44 4.44 -12.03 21.77
CA LEU A 44 4.39 -12.41 20.37
C LEU A 44 4.51 -11.15 19.52
N TYR A 45 5.58 -11.03 18.73
CA TYR A 45 5.75 -9.92 17.80
C TYR A 45 5.34 -10.33 16.39
N GLY A 46 4.25 -9.76 15.89
CA GLY A 46 3.88 -9.85 14.48
C GLY A 46 4.79 -8.95 13.66
N VAL A 47 5.56 -9.53 12.74
CA VAL A 47 6.53 -8.78 11.94
C VAL A 47 6.04 -8.64 10.51
N LYS A 48 5.99 -7.39 10.04
CA LYS A 48 5.76 -7.03 8.64
C LYS A 48 6.69 -5.89 8.25
N PHE A 49 6.94 -5.76 6.96
CA PHE A 49 7.73 -4.66 6.42
C PHE A 49 6.91 -3.82 5.46
N VAL A 50 7.35 -2.58 5.25
CA VAL A 50 6.86 -1.72 4.18
C VAL A 50 8.04 -1.20 3.37
N ASN A 51 7.88 -1.10 2.05
CA ASN A 51 8.93 -0.56 1.20
C ASN A 51 8.93 0.99 1.24
N PRO A 52 9.95 1.67 0.69
CA PRO A 52 10.05 3.13 0.73
C PRO A 52 8.89 3.88 0.08
N TRP A 53 8.18 3.25 -0.86
CA TRP A 53 7.10 3.88 -1.64
C TRP A 53 5.70 3.62 -1.05
N HIS A 54 5.55 2.77 -0.03
CA HIS A 54 4.27 2.57 0.64
C HIS A 54 3.71 3.89 1.21
N GLY A 55 2.44 4.21 0.93
CA GLY A 55 1.80 5.37 1.54
C GLY A 55 0.52 5.83 0.85
N ASN A 56 0.00 6.96 1.31
CA ASN A 56 -1.15 7.65 0.75
C ASN A 56 -0.67 8.82 -0.13
N TYR A 57 -1.24 8.92 -1.32
CA TYR A 57 -0.84 9.85 -2.36
C TYR A 57 -2.02 10.67 -2.85
N LEU A 58 -1.77 11.93 -3.18
CA LEU A 58 -2.69 12.79 -3.92
C LEU A 58 -2.34 12.71 -5.40
N ARG A 59 -3.25 12.16 -6.19
CA ARG A 59 -3.08 11.86 -7.60
C ARG A 59 -3.70 12.96 -8.45
N LYS A 60 -2.86 13.57 -9.29
CA LYS A 60 -3.28 14.46 -10.38
C LYS A 60 -2.69 13.97 -11.69
N GLY A 61 -3.33 14.24 -12.81
CA GLY A 61 -2.84 13.76 -14.09
C GLY A 61 -3.70 14.13 -15.28
N LEU A 62 -3.28 13.66 -16.45
CA LEU A 62 -4.00 13.79 -17.70
C LEU A 62 -4.11 12.42 -18.35
N ASP A 63 -5.33 12.04 -18.72
CA ASP A 63 -5.59 10.85 -19.52
C ASP A 63 -5.92 11.26 -20.95
N GLN A 64 -5.26 10.66 -21.93
CA GLN A 64 -5.68 10.65 -23.33
C GLN A 64 -6.33 9.30 -23.63
N ILE A 65 -7.63 9.32 -23.90
CA ILE A 65 -8.48 8.14 -24.02
C ILE A 65 -8.77 7.93 -25.50
N THR A 66 -8.27 6.83 -26.05
CA THR A 66 -8.54 6.41 -27.44
C THR A 66 -9.57 5.29 -27.42
N GLN A 67 -10.73 5.56 -28.00
CA GLN A 67 -11.81 4.60 -28.16
C GLN A 67 -11.57 3.69 -29.37
N SER A 68 -12.32 2.59 -29.46
CA SER A 68 -12.23 1.63 -30.58
C SER A 68 -12.49 2.24 -31.96
N ASN A 69 -13.29 3.30 -32.04
CA ASN A 69 -13.57 4.03 -33.28
C ASN A 69 -12.46 5.04 -33.66
N GLY A 70 -11.35 5.07 -32.94
CA GLY A 70 -10.23 6.00 -33.14
C GLY A 70 -10.46 7.40 -32.56
N THR A 71 -11.61 7.67 -31.93
CA THR A 71 -11.86 8.95 -31.27
C THR A 71 -10.97 9.11 -30.06
N VAL A 72 -10.29 10.26 -29.97
CA VAL A 72 -9.44 10.61 -28.84
C VAL A 72 -10.12 11.70 -28.02
N SER A 73 -10.22 11.49 -26.72
CA SER A 73 -10.65 12.51 -25.76
C SER A 73 -9.60 12.70 -24.66
N SER A 74 -9.65 13.83 -23.98
CA SER A 74 -8.78 14.12 -22.84
C SER A 74 -9.61 14.23 -21.55
N ASN A 75 -9.05 13.72 -20.45
CA ASN A 75 -9.59 13.90 -19.12
C ASN A 75 -8.49 14.44 -18.20
N LEU A 76 -8.63 15.71 -17.81
CA LEU A 76 -7.72 16.35 -16.87
C LEU A 76 -8.19 16.11 -15.44
N ARG A 77 -7.41 15.35 -14.67
CA ARG A 77 -7.59 15.12 -13.24
C ARG A 77 -6.72 16.11 -12.47
N HIS A 78 -7.23 17.31 -12.23
CA HIS A 78 -6.52 18.34 -11.50
C HIS A 78 -7.48 19.26 -10.74
N THR A 79 -7.20 19.51 -9.46
CA THR A 79 -7.89 20.52 -8.65
C THR A 79 -6.98 21.73 -8.38
N PRO A 80 -7.55 22.95 -8.20
CA PRO A 80 -6.77 24.14 -7.88
C PRO A 80 -5.92 24.01 -6.61
N TYR A 81 -6.45 23.33 -5.60
CA TYR A 81 -5.75 23.03 -4.35
C TYR A 81 -5.23 21.60 -4.38
N VAL A 82 -3.97 21.41 -4.02
CA VAL A 82 -3.31 20.09 -4.09
C VAL A 82 -3.99 19.07 -3.20
N GLU A 83 -4.44 19.54 -2.03
CA GLU A 83 -5.13 18.80 -0.97
C GLU A 83 -6.44 18.16 -1.42
N ASN A 84 -7.06 18.71 -2.48
CA ASN A 84 -8.35 18.25 -3.00
C ASN A 84 -8.22 17.25 -4.16
N ASN A 85 -6.98 16.90 -4.57
CA ASN A 85 -6.77 15.90 -5.61
C ASN A 85 -7.21 14.51 -5.13
N GLU A 86 -7.35 13.57 -6.08
CA GLU A 86 -7.78 12.20 -5.81
C GLU A 86 -6.84 11.52 -4.80
N LEU A 87 -7.38 11.07 -3.67
CA LEU A 87 -6.61 10.31 -2.68
C LEU A 87 -6.53 8.84 -3.11
N VAL A 88 -5.30 8.35 -3.30
CA VAL A 88 -5.03 6.95 -3.64
C VAL A 88 -4.03 6.35 -2.66
N SER A 89 -4.15 5.06 -2.37
CA SER A 89 -3.25 4.35 -1.44
C SER A 89 -2.39 3.37 -2.21
N MET A 90 -1.08 3.42 -1.99
CA MET A 90 -0.12 2.49 -2.55
C MET A 90 0.44 1.57 -1.47
N THR A 91 0.39 0.27 -1.70
CA THR A 91 0.73 -0.76 -0.73
C THR A 91 1.98 -1.55 -1.14
N THR A 92 2.66 -2.14 -0.16
CA THR A 92 3.88 -2.92 -0.41
C THR A 92 3.48 -4.29 -0.94
N SER A 93 4.02 -4.70 -2.09
CA SER A 93 3.87 -6.08 -2.59
C SER A 93 5.15 -6.88 -2.42
N SER A 94 6.30 -6.25 -2.61
CA SER A 94 7.62 -6.83 -2.37
C SER A 94 8.60 -5.73 -1.95
N LEU A 95 9.88 -6.09 -1.75
CA LEU A 95 10.94 -5.13 -1.45
C LEU A 95 11.03 -4.01 -2.48
N LYS A 96 10.88 -4.34 -3.77
CA LYS A 96 11.01 -3.41 -4.90
C LYS A 96 9.71 -3.17 -5.67
N THR A 97 8.59 -3.77 -5.25
CA THR A 97 7.30 -3.64 -5.93
C THR A 97 6.25 -3.04 -5.02
N ALA A 98 5.53 -2.05 -5.53
CA ALA A 98 4.38 -1.44 -4.86
C ALA A 98 3.11 -1.57 -5.73
N SER A 99 1.98 -1.84 -5.08
CA SER A 99 0.67 -2.01 -5.71
C SER A 99 -0.19 -0.77 -5.54
N LEU A 100 -0.67 -0.24 -6.66
CA LEU A 100 -1.53 0.93 -6.75
C LEU A 100 -2.88 0.53 -7.39
N PRO A 101 -3.91 0.22 -6.58
CA PRO A 101 -5.26 0.02 -7.07
C PRO A 101 -5.88 1.34 -7.53
N LEU A 102 -6.49 1.33 -8.72
CA LEU A 102 -7.14 2.46 -9.36
C LEU A 102 -8.47 2.00 -9.99
N SER A 103 -9.24 2.95 -10.51
CA SER A 103 -10.44 2.63 -11.27
C SER A 103 -10.70 3.62 -12.39
N ILE A 104 -11.42 3.17 -13.41
CA ILE A 104 -11.98 4.02 -14.46
C ILE A 104 -13.50 3.90 -14.50
N LYS A 105 -14.15 4.83 -15.19
CA LYS A 105 -15.57 4.73 -15.58
C LYS A 105 -15.66 4.26 -17.01
N ASN A 106 -16.42 3.19 -17.27
CA ASN A 106 -16.73 2.75 -18.63
C ASN A 106 -17.82 3.65 -19.26
N SER A 107 -18.16 3.40 -20.53
CA SER A 107 -19.20 4.14 -21.26
C SER A 107 -20.60 4.07 -20.61
N ALA A 108 -20.87 3.04 -19.81
CA ALA A 108 -22.11 2.88 -19.06
C ALA A 108 -22.05 3.54 -17.65
N GLY A 109 -20.98 4.27 -17.31
CA GLY A 109 -20.79 4.89 -16.00
C GLY A 109 -20.43 3.91 -14.86
N THR A 110 -20.19 2.64 -15.19
CA THR A 110 -19.80 1.61 -14.23
C THR A 110 -18.33 1.75 -13.87
N THR A 111 -18.00 1.59 -12.58
CA THR A 111 -16.61 1.59 -12.09
C THR A 111 -15.93 0.28 -12.46
N VAL A 112 -14.82 0.36 -13.18
CA VAL A 112 -13.97 -0.77 -13.53
C VAL A 112 -12.66 -0.66 -12.75
N PRO A 113 -12.44 -1.49 -11.72
CA PRO A 113 -11.20 -1.47 -10.95
C PRO A 113 -10.07 -2.16 -11.71
N PHE A 114 -8.84 -1.68 -11.50
CA PHE A 114 -7.62 -2.32 -11.96
C PHE A 114 -6.48 -2.02 -11.00
N THR A 115 -5.40 -2.80 -11.06
CA THR A 115 -4.24 -2.59 -10.19
C THR A 115 -2.97 -2.43 -11.01
N LEU A 116 -2.25 -1.34 -10.76
CA LEU A 116 -0.90 -1.13 -11.29
C LEU A 116 0.12 -1.66 -10.30
N LEU A 117 1.13 -2.36 -10.82
CA LEU A 117 2.32 -2.74 -10.07
C LEU A 117 3.50 -1.90 -10.55
N LEU A 118 4.06 -1.11 -9.64
CA LEU A 118 5.23 -0.28 -9.88
C LEU A 118 6.47 -1.05 -9.39
N ASN A 119 7.35 -1.41 -10.30
CA ASN A 119 8.59 -2.14 -10.03
C ASN A 119 9.77 -1.16 -10.04
N PHE A 120 10.31 -0.85 -8.87
CA PHE A 120 11.34 0.15 -8.68
C PHE A 120 12.76 -0.41 -8.83
N GLY A 121 13.61 0.32 -9.55
CA GLY A 121 15.05 0.15 -9.59
C GLY A 121 15.75 0.88 -8.45
N ASP A 122 17.07 0.67 -8.34
CA ASP A 122 17.90 1.27 -7.28
C ASP A 122 18.06 2.79 -7.44
N ASP A 123 17.84 3.32 -8.64
CA ASP A 123 17.87 4.76 -8.96
C ASP A 123 16.52 5.47 -8.75
N ASN A 124 15.55 4.77 -8.15
CA ASN A 124 14.16 5.20 -7.99
C ASN A 124 13.36 5.35 -9.29
N SER A 125 13.88 4.92 -10.44
CA SER A 125 13.05 4.70 -11.62
C SER A 125 12.12 3.50 -11.38
N CYS A 126 11.01 3.42 -12.08
CA CYS A 126 10.13 2.25 -12.04
C CYS A 126 9.53 1.92 -13.40
N THR A 127 9.26 0.64 -13.61
CA THR A 127 8.44 0.15 -14.72
C THR A 127 7.06 -0.22 -14.19
N LEU A 128 6.05 -0.07 -15.05
CA LEU A 128 4.67 -0.37 -14.70
C LEU A 128 4.23 -1.68 -15.34
N THR A 129 3.57 -2.52 -14.54
CA THR A 129 2.95 -3.78 -14.96
C THR A 129 1.57 -3.90 -14.33
N SER A 130 0.82 -4.96 -14.65
CA SER A 130 -0.43 -5.27 -13.96
C SER A 130 -0.64 -6.77 -13.84
N THR A 131 -1.34 -7.18 -12.79
CA THR A 131 -1.88 -8.53 -12.58
C THR A 131 -3.39 -8.61 -12.86
N THR A 132 -4.02 -7.50 -13.26
CA THR A 132 -5.45 -7.49 -13.58
C THR A 132 -5.67 -8.15 -14.95
N ALA A 133 -6.64 -9.07 -15.02
CA ALA A 133 -6.95 -9.75 -16.27
C ALA A 133 -7.49 -8.77 -17.33
N ASN A 134 -7.27 -9.08 -18.62
CA ASN A 134 -7.73 -8.30 -19.77
C ASN A 134 -7.20 -6.87 -19.87
N ILE A 135 -6.09 -6.55 -19.19
CA ILE A 135 -5.40 -5.28 -19.38
C ILE A 135 -3.92 -5.49 -19.72
N GLU A 136 -3.39 -4.65 -20.60
CA GLU A 136 -1.96 -4.53 -20.84
C GLU A 136 -1.49 -3.17 -20.35
N VAL A 137 -0.41 -3.16 -19.60
CA VAL A 137 0.19 -1.94 -19.07
C VAL A 137 1.63 -1.87 -19.56
N ALA A 138 2.02 -0.72 -20.08
CA ALA A 138 3.40 -0.43 -20.40
C ALA A 138 3.68 1.03 -20.08
N GLY A 139 4.77 1.30 -19.38
CA GLY A 139 5.13 2.65 -18.99
C GLY A 139 6.26 2.68 -18.00
N ASN A 140 6.71 3.90 -17.72
CA ASN A 140 7.80 4.16 -16.81
C ASN A 140 7.38 5.24 -15.81
N GLY A 141 8.16 5.33 -14.74
CA GLY A 141 8.01 6.38 -13.77
C GLY A 141 9.28 6.60 -12.98
N LYS A 142 9.23 7.59 -12.10
CA LYS A 142 10.34 7.89 -11.19
C LYS A 142 9.83 8.48 -9.89
N PHE A 143 10.33 7.96 -8.77
CA PHE A 143 10.17 8.59 -7.47
C PHE A 143 11.25 9.66 -7.27
N VAL A 144 10.82 10.86 -6.87
CA VAL A 144 11.67 12.02 -6.65
C VAL A 144 11.43 12.56 -5.24
N SER A 145 12.49 12.55 -4.44
CA SER A 145 12.47 13.17 -3.11
C SER A 145 12.35 14.69 -3.25
N ASN A 146 11.44 15.30 -2.50
CA ASN A 146 11.12 16.74 -2.60
C ASN A 146 10.82 17.22 -4.03
N GLY A 147 10.18 16.36 -4.86
CA GLY A 147 9.83 16.67 -6.25
C GLY A 147 8.82 17.80 -6.38
N GLU A 148 7.77 17.82 -5.56
CA GLU A 148 6.77 18.89 -5.57
C GLU A 148 7.14 19.97 -4.57
N LYS A 149 7.54 21.14 -5.09
CA LYS A 149 7.92 22.30 -4.27
C LYS A 149 6.70 23.06 -3.78
N ASN A 150 6.76 23.59 -2.56
CA ASN A 150 5.70 24.42 -1.95
C ASN A 150 4.30 23.82 -2.13
N SER A 151 4.19 22.50 -1.88
CA SER A 151 2.99 21.72 -2.16
C SER A 151 2.03 21.81 -0.97
N ILE A 152 1.61 20.67 -0.43
CA ILE A 152 0.67 20.58 0.68
C ILE A 152 1.16 21.40 1.89
N GLY A 153 0.38 22.41 2.26
CA GLY A 153 0.69 23.31 3.39
C GLY A 153 2.01 24.07 3.23
N GLY A 154 2.43 24.36 1.99
CA GLY A 154 3.66 25.11 1.70
C GLY A 154 4.96 24.33 1.89
N SER A 155 4.88 23.03 2.19
CA SER A 155 6.05 22.16 2.36
C SER A 155 6.40 21.42 1.06
N ASN A 156 7.70 21.15 0.87
CA ASN A 156 8.13 20.26 -0.21
C ASN A 156 7.66 18.83 0.06
N ARG A 157 7.21 18.14 -0.98
CA ARG A 157 6.70 16.76 -0.89
C ARG A 157 7.42 15.84 -1.88
N ASN A 158 7.64 14.61 -1.44
CA ASN A 158 8.07 13.54 -2.33
C ASN A 158 6.96 13.24 -3.33
N ALA A 159 7.33 12.87 -4.55
CA ALA A 159 6.36 12.56 -5.58
C ALA A 159 6.84 11.43 -6.50
N ILE A 160 5.88 10.76 -7.14
CA ILE A 160 6.12 9.82 -8.21
C ILE A 160 5.52 10.40 -9.49
N TYR A 161 6.33 10.48 -10.54
CA TYR A 161 5.89 10.87 -11.87
C TYR A 161 5.76 9.60 -12.70
N LEU A 162 4.60 9.41 -13.34
CA LEU A 162 4.30 8.24 -14.16
C LEU A 162 3.92 8.70 -15.57
N ASP A 163 4.44 8.00 -16.57
CA ASP A 163 4.04 8.11 -17.98
C ASP A 163 3.82 6.69 -18.51
N TYR A 164 2.55 6.33 -18.72
CA TYR A 164 2.17 4.97 -19.00
C TYR A 164 0.95 4.86 -19.89
N THR A 165 0.80 3.68 -20.48
CA THR A 165 -0.35 3.31 -21.28
C THR A 165 -1.05 2.12 -20.66
N ILE A 166 -2.38 2.12 -20.73
CA ILE A 166 -3.21 0.97 -20.39
C ILE A 166 -4.09 0.63 -21.59
N ASN A 167 -4.05 -0.61 -22.04
CA ASN A 167 -4.98 -1.15 -23.03
C ASN A 167 -5.99 -2.07 -22.35
N PHE A 168 -7.24 -1.65 -22.25
CA PHE A 168 -8.34 -2.44 -21.69
C PHE A 168 -8.97 -3.27 -22.81
N LYS A 169 -8.53 -4.53 -22.96
CA LYS A 169 -8.95 -5.42 -24.06
C LYS A 169 -10.46 -5.70 -24.05
N ASN A 170 -11.03 -5.86 -22.86
CA ASN A 170 -12.46 -6.13 -22.68
C ASN A 170 -13.35 -4.92 -22.99
N LEU A 171 -12.80 -3.70 -22.92
CA LEU A 171 -13.54 -2.46 -23.15
C LEU A 171 -13.19 -1.83 -24.50
N ASN A 172 -12.20 -2.38 -25.21
CA ASN A 172 -11.65 -1.83 -26.46
C ASN A 172 -11.29 -0.33 -26.34
N VAL A 173 -10.68 0.05 -25.21
CA VAL A 173 -10.26 1.43 -24.94
C VAL A 173 -8.82 1.45 -24.47
N LYS A 174 -8.06 2.43 -24.96
CA LYS A 174 -6.67 2.66 -24.60
C LYS A 174 -6.52 4.01 -23.89
N TYR A 175 -5.77 4.01 -22.81
CA TYR A 175 -5.41 5.19 -22.04
C TYR A 175 -3.92 5.45 -22.22
N ALA A 176 -3.55 6.68 -22.52
CA ALA A 176 -2.19 7.19 -22.33
C ALA A 176 -2.26 8.22 -21.20
N THR A 177 -1.64 7.90 -20.07
CA THR A 177 -1.81 8.63 -18.81
C THR A 177 -0.48 9.18 -18.33
N LYS A 178 -0.50 10.47 -17.96
CA LYS A 178 0.56 11.10 -17.19
C LYS A 178 0.04 11.42 -15.81
N ASP A 179 0.60 10.78 -14.79
CA ASP A 179 0.22 10.98 -13.40
C ASP A 179 1.36 11.60 -12.59
N THR A 180 0.99 12.44 -11.63
CA THR A 180 1.81 12.87 -10.51
C THR A 180 1.14 12.42 -9.23
N LEU A 181 1.84 11.57 -8.48
CA LEU A 181 1.41 11.08 -7.17
C LEU A 181 2.21 11.80 -6.10
N ILE A 182 1.56 12.67 -5.33
CA ILE A 182 2.21 13.49 -4.30
C ILE A 182 2.03 12.81 -2.94
N VAL A 183 3.11 12.53 -2.21
CA VAL A 183 3.02 11.87 -0.91
C VAL A 183 2.30 12.77 0.11
N ARG A 184 1.16 12.29 0.61
CA ARG A 184 0.43 12.92 1.72
C ARG A 184 0.99 12.46 3.06
N ASP A 185 0.99 11.16 3.29
CA ASP A 185 1.47 10.48 4.49
C ASP A 185 1.85 9.03 4.21
N ARG A 186 2.59 8.38 5.12
CA ARG A 186 3.04 6.99 4.93
C ARG A 186 1.98 5.94 5.26
N GLY A 187 0.86 6.30 5.88
CA GLY A 187 -0.22 5.37 6.23
C GLY A 187 0.17 4.23 7.18
N ILE A 188 1.35 4.29 7.82
CA ILE A 188 1.83 3.23 8.71
C ILE A 188 1.13 3.39 10.06
N LYS A 189 0.38 2.36 10.46
CA LYS A 189 -0.29 2.27 11.75
C LYS A 189 0.15 1.00 12.48
N ALA A 190 0.08 1.05 13.81
CA ALA A 190 0.24 -0.14 14.63
C ALA A 190 -0.89 -1.13 14.29
N GLU A 191 -0.52 -2.40 14.17
CA GLU A 191 -1.45 -3.49 13.96
C GLU A 191 -1.30 -4.50 15.09
N TYR A 192 -2.43 -4.98 15.55
CA TYR A 192 -2.54 -5.99 16.58
C TYR A 192 -3.20 -7.22 15.96
N PHE A 193 -2.84 -8.40 16.43
CA PHE A 193 -3.40 -9.65 15.97
C PHE A 193 -3.88 -10.46 17.16
N ASP A 194 -4.95 -11.21 16.95
CA ASP A 194 -5.43 -12.20 17.89
C ASP A 194 -4.91 -13.58 17.47
N VAL A 195 -4.53 -14.38 18.46
CA VAL A 195 -4.20 -15.79 18.24
C VAL A 195 -5.51 -16.56 18.29
N VAL A 196 -5.96 -17.04 17.12
CA VAL A 196 -7.13 -17.90 17.02
C VAL A 196 -6.67 -19.35 17.17
N ASN A 197 -7.23 -20.07 18.14
CA ASN A 197 -7.06 -21.51 18.31
C ASN A 197 -8.21 -22.27 17.65
#